data_AF-A0A838J6H6-F1
#
_entry.id   AF-A0A838J6H6-F1
#
_cell.length_a   1.000
_cell.length_b   1.000
_cell.length_c   1.000
_cell.angle_alpha   90.00
_cell.angle_beta   90.00
_cell.angle_gamma   90.00
#
_symmetry.space_group_name_H-M   'P 1'
#
loop_
_entity.id
_entity.type
_entity.pdbx_description
1 polymer ?
#
loop_
_entity_poly.entity_id
_entity_poly.type
_entity_poly.pdbx_seq_one_letter_code
_entity_poly.pdbx_strand_id
1 'polypeptide(L)'
;MIWRNRVEDVRWKDIFTLTGSSIFYRDERKKLGFSSLTLVSDYQHLDELLARIAEHSEEFAHKEWEELQSRPVVRPWPRPQPPPQPEAGGKYRCPCCGYITLSERGAYEVCPVCYWVDDGQDDLDADVNRVIGPNHMSLELGRENYRKFGAIHKRALECVRPPLPEEM
;
A
#
# COMPACT_ATOMS: atom_id res chain seq x y z
N MET A 1 14.49 12.96 12.33
CA MET A 1 15.66 12.21 11.83
C MET A 1 15.17 11.11 10.92
N ILE A 2 15.35 11.24 9.60
CA ILE A 2 14.96 10.20 8.64
C ILE A 2 16.07 9.14 8.70
N TRP A 3 15.77 7.98 9.26
CA TRP A 3 16.65 6.81 9.16
C TRP A 3 16.73 6.40 7.70
N ARG A 4 17.73 6.91 6.97
CA ARG A 4 18.12 6.34 5.69
C ARG A 4 18.88 5.06 6.01
N ASN A 5 18.23 3.90 5.83
CA ASN A 5 18.93 2.63 5.84
C ASN A 5 20.06 2.73 4.81
N ARG A 6 21.30 2.78 5.28
CA ARG A 6 22.47 2.86 4.41
C ARG A 6 22.59 1.52 3.68
N VAL A 7 22.44 1.56 2.36
CA VAL A 7 22.75 0.43 1.50
C VAL A 7 24.26 0.49 1.25
N GLU A 8 25.00 -0.47 1.80
CA GLU A 8 26.47 -0.50 1.69
C GLU A 8 26.91 -1.03 0.32
N ASP A 9 26.27 -2.10 -0.14
CA ASP A 9 26.49 -2.69 -1.46
C ASP A 9 25.20 -3.33 -2.02
N VAL A 10 25.12 -3.38 -3.35
CA VAL A 10 24.14 -4.18 -4.10
C VAL A 10 24.92 -4.95 -5.14
N ARG A 11 24.84 -6.28 -5.11
CA ARG A 11 25.56 -7.12 -6.07
C ARG A 11 24.76 -7.15 -7.37
N TRP A 12 25.47 -7.10 -8.51
CA TRP A 12 24.86 -7.13 -9.84
C TRP A 12 23.86 -8.27 -10.03
N LYS A 13 24.20 -9.47 -9.55
CA LYS A 13 23.34 -10.66 -9.61
C LYS A 13 22.04 -10.54 -8.81
N ASP A 14 21.94 -9.60 -7.87
CA ASP A 14 20.78 -9.44 -6.99
C ASP A 14 19.82 -8.37 -7.54
N ILE A 15 20.21 -7.59 -8.55
CA ILE A 15 19.38 -6.57 -9.21
C ILE A 15 18.42 -7.26 -10.18
N PHE A 16 17.14 -6.91 -10.12
CA PHE A 16 16.12 -7.51 -11.01
C PHE A 16 15.42 -6.50 -11.92
N THR A 17 15.32 -5.23 -11.54
CA THR A 17 14.78 -4.20 -12.45
C THR A 17 15.29 -2.80 -12.15
N LEU A 18 15.32 -1.96 -13.18
CA LEU A 18 15.55 -0.53 -13.11
C LEU A 18 14.33 0.18 -13.68
N THR A 19 13.69 1.04 -12.88
CA THR A 19 12.61 1.92 -13.36
C THR A 19 12.98 3.37 -13.11
N GLY A 20 13.28 4.11 -14.17
CA GLY A 20 13.82 5.47 -14.07
C GLY A 20 15.16 5.45 -13.32
N SER A 21 15.22 6.15 -12.19
CA SER A 21 16.41 6.19 -11.33
C SER A 21 16.38 5.21 -10.15
N SER A 22 15.41 4.29 -10.09
CA SER A 22 15.30 3.34 -8.98
C SER A 22 15.69 1.92 -9.39
N ILE A 23 16.66 1.35 -8.70
CA ILE A 23 17.05 -0.06 -8.79
C ILE A 23 16.25 -0.84 -7.75
N PHE A 24 15.72 -1.99 -8.14
CA PHE A 24 15.17 -2.96 -7.21
C PHE A 24 16.05 -4.21 -7.18
N TYR A 25 16.32 -4.71 -5.98
CA TYR A 25 17.26 -5.80 -5.75
C TYR A 25 16.80 -6.73 -4.63
N ARG A 26 17.24 -8.00 -4.69
CA ARG A 26 16.94 -9.02 -3.69
C ARG A 26 17.55 -8.63 -2.34
N ASP A 27 16.73 -8.69 -1.29
CA ASP A 27 17.15 -8.40 0.07
C ASP A 27 16.49 -9.42 1.00
N GLU A 28 17.23 -10.49 1.29
CA GLU A 28 16.78 -11.60 2.13
C GLU A 28 16.51 -11.18 3.59
N ARG A 29 16.98 -10.00 4.00
CA ARG A 29 16.71 -9.43 5.33
C ARG A 29 15.31 -8.84 5.42
N LYS A 30 14.61 -8.62 4.29
CA LYS A 30 13.26 -8.07 4.25
C LYS A 30 12.24 -9.20 4.09
N LYS A 31 11.11 -9.09 4.79
CA LYS A 31 9.99 -10.04 4.69
C LYS A 31 9.45 -10.20 3.26
N LEU A 32 9.53 -9.13 2.46
CA LEU A 32 9.10 -9.12 1.06
C LEU A 32 10.15 -9.72 0.11
N GLY A 33 11.37 -10.00 0.61
CA GLY A 33 12.48 -10.58 -0.16
C GLY A 33 13.22 -9.60 -1.08
N PHE A 34 12.81 -8.34 -1.12
CA PHE A 34 13.45 -7.31 -1.93
C PHE A 34 13.45 -5.93 -1.28
N SER A 35 14.34 -5.08 -1.78
CA SER A 35 14.49 -3.67 -1.43
C SER A 35 14.58 -2.82 -2.71
N SER A 36 14.39 -1.51 -2.57
CA SER A 36 14.64 -0.55 -3.64
C SER A 36 15.66 0.49 -3.21
N LEU A 37 16.47 0.94 -4.17
CA LEU A 37 17.43 2.02 -4.02
C LEU A 37 17.19 3.03 -5.14
N THR A 38 16.80 4.25 -4.77
CA THR A 38 16.71 5.37 -5.71
C THR A 38 18.07 6.03 -5.82
N LEU A 39 18.63 5.98 -7.03
CA LEU A 39 19.84 6.71 -7.39
C LEU A 39 19.50 8.19 -7.54
N VAL A 40 20.10 9.01 -6.68
CA VAL A 40 19.92 10.47 -6.67
C VAL A 40 21.15 11.16 -7.25
N SER A 41 21.04 12.45 -7.57
CA SER A 41 22.13 13.24 -8.16
C SER A 41 23.42 13.31 -7.33
N ASP A 42 23.36 12.94 -6.05
CA ASP A 42 24.50 12.94 -5.13
C ASP A 42 25.49 11.79 -5.39
N TYR A 43 25.15 10.85 -6.29
CA TYR A 43 26.05 9.78 -6.69
C TYR A 43 27.09 10.29 -7.68
N GLN A 44 28.37 10.14 -7.32
CA GLN A 44 29.45 10.36 -8.28
C GLN A 44 29.32 9.38 -9.44
N HIS A 45 29.50 9.86 -10.67
CA HIS A 45 29.39 9.07 -11.90
C HIS A 45 28.00 8.44 -12.13
N LEU A 46 26.93 9.09 -11.66
CA LEU A 46 25.56 8.60 -11.83
C LEU A 46 25.22 8.27 -13.29
N ASP A 47 25.56 9.15 -14.23
CA ASP A 47 25.24 8.95 -15.64
C ASP A 47 25.97 7.73 -16.24
N GLU A 48 27.24 7.54 -15.87
CA GLU A 48 28.03 6.37 -16.28
C GLU A 48 27.46 5.08 -15.67
N LEU A 49 27.04 5.13 -14.40
CA LEU A 49 26.39 4.02 -13.73
C LEU A 49 25.06 3.67 -14.41
N LEU A 50 24.21 4.66 -14.71
CA LEU A 50 22.94 4.46 -15.41
C LEU A 50 23.18 3.90 -16.82
N ALA A 51 24.18 4.39 -17.54
CA ALA A 51 24.54 3.89 -18.86
C ALA A 51 25.00 2.42 -18.82
N ARG A 52 25.86 2.06 -17.86
CA ARG A 52 26.30 0.67 -17.67
C ARG A 52 25.16 -0.25 -17.25
N ILE A 53 24.25 0.21 -16.39
CA ILE A 53 23.06 -0.58 -16.03
C ILE A 53 22.15 -0.78 -17.26
N ALA A 54 21.99 0.24 -18.11
CA ALA A 54 21.19 0.09 -19.33
C ALA A 54 21.83 -0.91 -20.32
N GLU A 55 23.14 -0.80 -20.53
CA GLU A 55 23.92 -1.67 -21.43
C GLU A 55 23.83 -3.15 -21.05
N HIS A 56 23.90 -3.45 -19.76
CA HIS A 56 23.88 -4.83 -19.25
C HIS A 56 22.50 -5.27 -18.78
N SER A 57 21.44 -4.53 -19.12
CA SER A 57 20.07 -4.75 -18.61
C SER A 57 19.52 -6.15 -18.88
N GLU A 58 19.88 -6.75 -20.01
CA GLU A 58 19.51 -8.11 -20.40
C GLU A 58 20.26 -9.20 -19.61
N GLU A 59 21.45 -8.89 -19.09
CA GLU A 59 22.22 -9.78 -18.20
C GLU A 59 21.66 -9.79 -16.77
N PHE A 60 20.87 -8.77 -16.39
CA PHE A 60 20.22 -8.65 -15.08
C PHE A 60 18.86 -9.34 -15.01
N ALA A 61 18.28 -9.71 -16.16
CA ALA A 61 16.98 -10.34 -16.22
C ALA A 61 17.08 -11.83 -15.86
N HIS A 62 17.09 -12.15 -14.58
CA HIS A 62 16.83 -13.52 -14.15
C HIS A 62 15.45 -13.94 -14.66
N LYS A 63 15.38 -15.01 -15.45
CA LYS A 63 14.13 -15.73 -15.81
C LYS A 63 13.24 -16.03 -14.59
N GLU A 64 13.82 -16.06 -13.39
CA GLU A 64 13.11 -16.15 -12.12
C GLU A 64 12.11 -15.02 -11.90
N TRP A 65 12.23 -13.84 -12.53
CA TRP A 65 11.28 -12.74 -12.39
C TRP A 65 9.99 -12.98 -13.17
N GLU A 66 10.06 -13.50 -14.40
CA GLU A 66 8.86 -13.97 -15.11
C GLU A 66 8.22 -15.14 -14.35
N GLU A 67 9.02 -16.04 -13.77
CA GLU A 67 8.52 -17.12 -12.91
C GLU A 67 7.99 -16.65 -11.54
N LEU A 68 8.50 -15.57 -10.96
CA LEU A 68 7.98 -14.93 -9.73
C LEU A 68 6.72 -14.12 -10.01
N GLN A 69 6.58 -13.54 -11.20
CA GLN A 69 5.35 -12.93 -11.71
C GLN A 69 4.31 -13.98 -12.12
N SER A 70 4.74 -15.18 -12.56
CA SER A 70 3.87 -16.31 -12.92
C SER A 70 3.58 -17.23 -11.74
N ARG A 71 4.35 -17.16 -10.64
CA ARG A 71 3.91 -17.65 -9.33
C ARG A 71 2.62 -16.92 -9.04
N PRO A 72 1.54 -17.62 -8.66
CA PRO A 72 0.29 -16.95 -8.33
C PRO A 72 0.56 -16.00 -7.17
N VAL A 73 0.71 -14.71 -7.48
CA VAL A 73 0.55 -13.64 -6.53
C VAL A 73 -0.86 -13.86 -5.99
N VAL A 74 -0.93 -14.22 -4.70
CA VAL A 74 -2.10 -14.14 -3.83
C VAL A 74 -3.22 -13.30 -4.45
N ARG A 75 -4.13 -14.00 -5.13
CA ARG A 75 -5.31 -13.50 -5.85
C ARG A 75 -4.97 -12.47 -6.96
N PRO A 76 -5.51 -12.62 -8.19
CA PRO A 76 -5.49 -11.53 -9.16
C PRO A 76 -6.00 -10.26 -8.47
N TRP A 77 -5.34 -9.11 -8.66
CA TRP A 77 -5.96 -7.83 -8.31
C TRP A 77 -7.40 -7.88 -8.80
N PRO A 78 -8.40 -7.83 -7.89
CA PRO A 78 -9.78 -7.93 -8.33
C PRO A 78 -9.99 -6.83 -9.36
N ARG A 79 -10.70 -7.16 -10.45
CA ARG A 79 -11.11 -6.15 -11.44
C ARG A 79 -11.63 -4.94 -10.66
N PRO A 80 -11.22 -3.69 -11.01
CA PRO A 80 -11.74 -2.51 -10.35
C PRO A 80 -13.27 -2.60 -10.37
N GLN A 81 -13.86 -2.84 -9.20
CA GLN A 81 -15.30 -2.83 -9.10
C GLN A 81 -15.72 -1.37 -9.25
N PRO A 82 -16.81 -1.08 -9.97
CA PRO A 82 -17.36 0.26 -9.90
C PRO A 82 -17.60 0.58 -8.41
N PRO A 83 -17.28 1.80 -7.96
CA PRO A 83 -17.53 2.18 -6.57
C PRO A 83 -19.01 1.91 -6.26
N PRO A 84 -19.35 1.47 -5.04
CA PRO A 84 -20.75 1.25 -4.68
C PRO A 84 -21.54 2.53 -4.91
N GLN A 85 -22.85 2.43 -5.12
CA GLN A 85 -23.70 3.60 -5.29
C GLN A 85 -23.86 4.36 -3.97
N PRO A 86 -24.05 5.69 -4.00
CA PRO A 86 -24.32 6.46 -2.79
C PRO A 86 -25.71 6.09 -2.25
N GLU A 87 -25.82 6.14 -0.93
CA GLU A 87 -27.05 5.96 -0.16
C GLU A 87 -27.85 7.28 -0.12
N ALA A 88 -28.96 7.28 0.64
CA ALA A 88 -29.76 8.47 0.89
C ALA A 88 -28.90 9.66 1.33
N GLY A 89 -29.09 10.82 0.71
CA GLY A 89 -28.29 12.02 0.96
C GLY A 89 -26.98 12.11 0.17
N GLY A 90 -26.73 11.21 -0.78
CA GLY A 90 -25.59 11.29 -1.71
C GLY A 90 -24.25 10.91 -1.09
N LYS A 91 -24.27 10.21 0.05
CA LYS A 91 -23.10 9.77 0.80
C LYS A 91 -22.96 8.26 0.75
N TYR A 92 -21.76 7.76 1.05
CA TYR A 92 -21.41 6.35 1.00
C TYR A 92 -21.16 5.78 2.39
N ARG A 93 -21.41 4.47 2.52
CA ARG A 93 -21.07 3.72 3.73
C ARG A 93 -19.56 3.59 3.86
N CYS A 94 -19.04 3.85 5.06
CA CYS A 94 -17.67 3.54 5.39
C CYS A 94 -17.46 2.01 5.32
N PRO A 95 -16.45 1.51 4.60
CA PRO A 95 -16.22 0.07 4.47
C PRO A 95 -15.84 -0.59 5.81
N CYS A 96 -15.37 0.20 6.79
CA CYS A 96 -14.97 -0.28 8.10
C CYS A 96 -16.15 -0.40 9.09
N CYS A 97 -16.91 0.68 9.33
CA CYS A 97 -17.98 0.67 10.34
C CYS A 97 -19.39 0.56 9.78
N GLY A 98 -19.59 0.70 8.47
CA GLY A 98 -20.89 0.58 7.80
C GLY A 98 -21.80 1.81 7.84
N TYR A 99 -21.48 2.83 8.64
CA TYR A 99 -22.26 4.08 8.71
C TYR A 99 -22.04 4.97 7.47
N ILE A 100 -23.09 5.67 7.06
CA ILE A 100 -23.13 6.56 5.89
C ILE A 100 -22.42 7.87 6.23
N THR A 101 -21.12 7.94 5.96
CA THR A 101 -20.26 9.04 6.45
C THR A 101 -19.40 9.69 5.38
N LEU A 102 -19.17 9.00 4.26
CA LEU A 102 -18.23 9.44 3.23
C LEU A 102 -18.96 10.20 2.13
N SER A 103 -18.43 11.33 1.65
CA SER A 103 -18.96 12.02 0.46
C SER A 103 -18.53 11.35 -0.84
N GLU A 104 -17.38 10.66 -0.85
CA GLU A 104 -16.85 9.96 -2.03
C GLU A 104 -16.09 8.69 -1.61
N ARG A 105 -16.14 7.64 -2.44
CA ARG A 105 -15.39 6.39 -2.20
C ARG A 105 -13.97 6.48 -2.76
N GLY A 106 -12.98 6.05 -1.98
CA GLY A 106 -11.57 6.00 -2.36
C GLY A 106 -10.88 7.37 -2.38
N ALA A 107 -11.52 8.41 -1.85
CA ALA A 107 -11.02 9.79 -1.85
C ALA A 107 -10.17 10.14 -0.61
N TYR A 108 -9.70 9.13 0.15
CA TYR A 108 -8.91 9.30 1.38
C TYR A 108 -9.64 10.09 2.48
N GLU A 109 -10.97 10.10 2.45
CA GLU A 109 -11.77 10.70 3.51
C GLU A 109 -11.65 9.89 4.81
N VAL A 110 -11.59 10.59 5.95
CA VAL A 110 -11.54 9.97 7.27
C VAL A 110 -12.95 9.83 7.82
N CYS A 111 -13.38 8.60 8.09
CA CYS A 111 -14.67 8.36 8.73
C CYS A 111 -14.69 8.92 10.16
N PRO A 112 -15.58 9.87 10.51
CA PRO A 112 -15.65 10.45 11.85
C PRO A 112 -16.18 9.47 12.91
N VAL A 113 -16.74 8.33 12.51
CA VAL A 113 -17.29 7.33 13.44
C VAL A 113 -16.25 6.30 13.87
N CYS A 114 -15.38 5.87 12.96
CA CYS A 114 -14.40 4.81 13.26
C CYS A 114 -12.94 5.20 13.02
N TYR A 115 -12.68 6.35 12.41
CA TYR A 115 -11.36 6.87 12.04
C TYR A 115 -10.66 6.13 10.88
N TRP A 116 -11.38 5.30 10.13
CA TRP A 116 -10.86 4.68 8.90
C TRP A 116 -10.67 5.71 7.79
N VAL A 117 -9.50 5.70 7.12
CA VAL A 117 -9.23 6.48 5.91
C VAL A 117 -9.63 5.66 4.69
N ASP A 118 -10.60 6.12 3.89
CA ASP A 118 -11.08 5.37 2.73
C ASP A 118 -10.11 5.48 1.53
N ASP A 119 -9.17 4.54 1.46
CA ASP A 119 -8.21 4.36 0.35
C ASP A 119 -8.75 3.43 -0.76
N GLY A 120 -10.06 3.17 -0.75
CA GLY A 120 -10.73 2.31 -1.73
C GLY A 120 -10.63 0.82 -1.43
N GLN A 121 -10.07 0.40 -0.28
CA GLN A 121 -10.16 -0.98 0.18
C GLN A 121 -11.62 -1.36 0.48
N ASP A 122 -12.03 -2.58 0.10
CA ASP A 122 -13.40 -3.07 0.29
C ASP A 122 -13.44 -4.59 0.55
N ASP A 123 -14.61 -5.21 0.50
CA ASP A 123 -14.82 -6.62 0.89
C ASP A 123 -13.93 -7.63 0.15
N LEU A 124 -13.62 -7.39 -1.13
CA LEU A 124 -12.83 -8.32 -1.93
C LEU A 124 -11.37 -8.42 -1.51
N ASP A 125 -10.85 -7.37 -0.88
CA ASP A 125 -9.48 -7.29 -0.42
C ASP A 125 -9.41 -6.93 1.06
N ALA A 126 -10.46 -7.22 1.83
CA ALA A 126 -10.57 -6.81 3.22
C ALA A 126 -9.52 -7.47 4.14
N ASP A 127 -9.09 -8.68 3.81
CA ASP A 127 -8.04 -9.43 4.53
C ASP A 127 -6.62 -8.95 4.18
N VAL A 128 -6.47 -8.21 3.08
CA VAL A 128 -5.18 -7.72 2.60
C VAL A 128 -4.66 -6.63 3.53
N ASN A 129 -3.52 -6.89 4.18
CA ASN A 129 -2.84 -5.87 4.99
C ASN A 129 -2.08 -4.89 4.11
N ARG A 130 -2.62 -3.68 3.93
CA ARG A 130 -1.99 -2.56 3.22
C ARG A 130 -1.02 -1.82 4.15
N VAL A 131 0.14 -2.43 4.44
CA VAL A 131 1.14 -1.92 5.42
C VAL A 131 1.60 -0.48 5.13
N ILE A 132 1.69 -0.10 3.85
CA ILE A 132 2.10 1.26 3.41
C ILE A 132 0.88 2.19 3.25
N GLY A 133 -0.34 1.65 3.29
CA GLY A 133 -1.58 2.41 3.19
C GLY A 133 -1.84 3.26 4.44
N PRO A 134 -2.77 4.23 4.36
CA PRO A 134 -2.97 5.23 5.41
C PRO A 134 -3.42 4.64 6.75
N ASN A 135 -4.05 3.47 6.73
CA ASN A 135 -4.53 2.79 7.93
C ASN A 135 -3.47 1.85 8.54
N HIS A 136 -2.40 1.51 7.81
CA HIS A 136 -1.35 0.57 8.22
C HIS A 136 -1.88 -0.79 8.74
N MET A 137 -3.05 -1.22 8.26
CA MET A 137 -3.71 -2.47 8.61
C MET A 137 -4.61 -2.98 7.48
N SER A 138 -5.15 -4.19 7.62
CA SER A 138 -6.24 -4.67 6.76
C SER A 138 -7.60 -4.10 7.21
N LEU A 139 -8.54 -3.99 6.28
CA LEU A 139 -9.91 -3.57 6.59
C LEU A 139 -10.60 -4.53 7.58
N GLU A 140 -10.31 -5.84 7.50
CA GLU A 140 -10.81 -6.82 8.45
C GLU A 140 -10.34 -6.54 9.87
N LEU A 141 -9.06 -6.21 10.07
CA LEU A 141 -8.55 -5.79 11.37
C LEU A 141 -9.17 -4.46 11.82
N GLY A 142 -9.39 -3.51 10.91
CA GLY A 142 -10.11 -2.27 11.18
C GLY A 142 -11.52 -2.52 11.71
N ARG A 143 -12.29 -3.39 11.03
CA ARG A 143 -13.63 -3.82 11.43
C ARG A 143 -13.64 -4.47 12.80
N GLU A 144 -12.70 -5.37 13.08
CA GLU A 144 -12.54 -5.98 14.40
C GLU A 144 -12.24 -4.97 15.48
N ASN A 145 -11.29 -4.05 15.23
CA ASN A 145 -10.92 -3.03 16.19
C ASN A 145 -12.09 -2.10 16.48
N TYR A 146 -12.85 -1.70 15.46
CA TYR A 146 -14.06 -0.90 15.63
C TYR A 146 -15.07 -1.62 16.53
N ARG A 147 -15.35 -2.91 16.32
CA ARG A 147 -16.24 -3.69 17.21
C ARG A 147 -15.73 -3.77 18.64
N LYS A 148 -14.40 -3.82 18.84
CA LYS A 148 -13.78 -3.95 20.17
C LYS A 148 -13.65 -2.62 20.91
N PHE A 149 -13.38 -1.52 20.20
CA PHE A 149 -12.98 -0.25 20.79
C PHE A 149 -13.92 0.91 20.48
N GLY A 150 -14.70 0.83 19.40
CA GLY A 150 -15.43 1.98 18.82
C GLY A 150 -14.58 2.84 17.87
N ALA A 151 -13.34 2.44 17.59
CA ALA A 151 -12.44 3.07 16.62
C ALA A 151 -11.45 2.03 16.07
N ILE A 152 -10.79 2.33 14.94
CA ILE A 152 -9.81 1.42 14.33
C ILE A 152 -8.56 1.21 15.18
N HIS A 153 -8.30 2.08 16.16
CA HIS A 153 -7.28 1.93 17.20
C HIS A 153 -7.66 2.71 18.46
N LYS A 154 -7.16 2.28 19.63
CA LYS A 154 -7.38 3.00 20.91
C LYS A 154 -6.95 4.46 20.90
N ARG A 155 -5.85 4.79 20.19
CA ARG A 155 -5.37 6.18 20.07
C ARG A 155 -6.31 7.10 19.28
N ALA A 156 -7.23 6.53 18.50
CA ALA A 156 -8.17 7.29 17.68
C ALA A 156 -9.48 7.59 18.42
N LEU A 157 -9.66 7.11 19.66
CA LEU A 157 -10.90 7.30 20.42
C LEU A 157 -11.23 8.78 20.66
N GLU A 158 -10.22 9.63 20.80
CA GLU A 158 -10.40 11.07 20.98
C GLU A 158 -10.77 11.80 19.68
N CYS A 159 -10.68 11.11 18.53
CA CYS A 159 -10.94 11.66 17.21
C CYS A 159 -12.22 11.13 16.57
N VAL A 160 -12.99 10.28 17.27
CA VAL A 160 -14.25 9.72 16.79
C VAL A 160 -15.44 10.27 17.56
N ARG A 161 -16.62 10.14 16.95
CA ARG A 161 -17.91 10.44 17.58
C ARG A 161 -18.90 9.29 17.33
N PRO A 162 -19.98 9.18 18.12
CA PRO A 162 -21.10 8.33 17.77
C PRO A 162 -21.67 8.67 16.37
N PRO A 163 -22.25 7.70 15.66
CA PRO A 163 -22.97 7.95 14.43
C PRO A 163 -24.20 8.85 14.69
N LEU A 164 -24.51 9.73 13.75
CA LEU A 164 -25.74 10.53 13.79
C LEU A 164 -26.94 9.68 13.34
N PRO A 165 -28.18 10.05 13.71
CA PRO A 165 -29.37 9.30 13.31
C PRO A 165 -29.51 9.09 11.79
N GLU A 166 -29.10 10.08 11.00
CA GLU A 166 -29.12 10.04 9.53
C GLU A 166 -28.00 9.20 8.91
N GLU A 167 -27.00 8.78 9.70
CA GLU A 167 -25.85 7.99 9.23
C GLU A 167 -26.07 6.47 9.41
N MET A 168 -27.18 6.06 10.05
CA MET A 168 -27.52 4.66 10.34
C MET A 168 -27.99 3.90 9.08
#